data_AF-A0A2D8A4I1-F1
#
_entry.id   AF-A0A2D8A4I1-F1
#
_cell.length_a   1.000
_cell.length_b   1.000
_cell.length_c   1.000
_cell.angle_alpha   90.00
_cell.angle_beta   90.00
_cell.angle_gamma   90.00
#
_symmetry.space_group_name_H-M   'P 1'
#
loop_
_entity.id
_entity.type
_entity.pdbx_description
1 polymer ?
#
loop_
_entity_poly.entity_id
_entity_poly.type
_entity_poly.pdbx_seq_one_letter_code
_entity_poly.pdbx_strand_id
1 'polypeptide(L)'
;MEFTTLAVLLSEDKRAKGRRGRRRDRRRSDDEKPPKQRGQDMDSESIKRALGRFNAEPPPMGFPREIDPPPRKIDVKWKLNAVSRDVQNKTGEIVSRRGEFGFLPQERVDEIASELEGLPISLEQALSLRNALNQEKSVYSHHKLMRRSNELSRRYNSGEDVISLSKRFDAPPVNTFRAILTGRGWSKNRIKESLKQPSRMKPRDREQFELAESMDRVSSVNQDETHKASMVFEDVLYLFFDSIGVRYRTQEQLMAEQKKAEGRAVITPDLLMIDDVRINGVPCAWIDAKHFFGADLKFPRKKTQKQVDRYVAEYGHGAIVYRHGFCSGLKIDGAEQLDASPLDLTLLDKFHEESKS
;
A
#
# COMPACT_ATOMS: atom_id res chain seq x y z
N MET A 1 10.85 23.41 -6.66
CA MET A 1 10.14 22.14 -6.90
C MET A 1 9.97 21.46 -5.55
N GLU A 2 8.78 21.62 -4.97
CA GLU A 2 8.50 21.17 -3.60
C GLU A 2 8.19 19.68 -3.57
N PHE A 3 9.13 18.89 -3.06
CA PHE A 3 8.92 17.48 -2.75
C PHE A 3 7.99 17.37 -1.54
N THR A 4 6.72 17.06 -1.79
CA THR A 4 5.75 16.73 -0.75
C THR A 4 6.04 15.31 -0.26
N THR A 5 6.97 15.22 0.69
CA THR A 5 7.24 14.00 1.44
C THR A 5 5.95 13.51 2.10
N LEU A 6 5.44 12.36 1.65
CA LEU A 6 4.31 11.68 2.28
C LEU A 6 4.77 11.05 3.59
N ALA A 7 5.03 11.91 4.59
CA ALA A 7 5.23 11.48 5.96
C ALA A 7 3.99 10.70 6.39
N VAL A 8 4.19 9.45 6.79
CA VAL A 8 3.18 8.64 7.46
C VAL A 8 2.74 9.38 8.73
N LEU A 9 1.65 10.13 8.62
CA LEU A 9 0.97 10.78 9.73
C LEU A 9 0.32 9.68 10.56
N LEU A 10 1.04 9.24 11.60
CA LEU A 10 0.46 8.49 12.71
C LEU A 10 -0.60 9.36 13.36
N SER A 11 -1.84 8.86 13.36
CA SER A 11 -3.04 9.52 13.84
C SER A 11 -2.89 10.15 15.23
N GLU A 12 -3.39 11.37 15.37
CA GLU A 12 -3.58 12.08 16.63
C GLU A 12 -4.69 11.43 17.45
N ASP A 13 -4.34 10.65 18.49
CA ASP A 13 -5.31 10.28 19.52
C ASP A 13 -5.47 11.45 20.51
N LYS A 14 -6.50 12.28 20.28
CA LYS A 14 -7.01 13.20 21.31
C LYS A 14 -7.59 12.38 22.47
N ARG A 15 -6.90 12.43 23.62
CA ARG A 15 -7.36 11.85 24.88
C ARG A 15 -8.65 12.53 25.34
N ALA A 16 -9.78 11.86 25.20
CA ALA A 16 -11.00 12.15 25.95
C ALA A 16 -11.10 11.18 27.14
N LYS A 17 -11.09 11.72 28.37
CA LYS A 17 -11.37 10.98 29.61
C LYS A 17 -12.86 10.61 29.62
N GLY A 18 -13.19 9.34 29.39
CA GLY A 18 -14.54 8.78 29.53
C GLY A 18 -14.55 7.60 30.50
N ARG A 19 -15.42 7.65 31.49
CA ARG A 19 -15.59 6.67 32.58
C ARG A 19 -15.81 5.23 32.06
N ARG A 20 -15.12 4.27 32.69
CA ARG A 20 -15.21 2.82 32.42
C ARG A 20 -16.57 2.27 32.85
N GLY A 21 -17.42 1.94 31.87
CA GLY A 21 -18.60 1.09 32.03
C GLY A 21 -18.28 -0.36 31.67
N ARG A 22 -18.48 -1.28 32.62
CA ARG A 22 -18.26 -2.73 32.51
C ARG A 22 -19.28 -3.33 31.52
N ARG A 23 -18.85 -3.70 30.30
CA ARG A 23 -19.72 -4.40 29.32
C ARG A 23 -19.63 -5.92 29.53
N ARG A 24 -20.80 -6.54 29.74
CA ARG A 24 -21.03 -7.99 29.87
C ARG A 24 -20.69 -8.73 28.57
N ASP A 25 -20.05 -9.89 28.72
CA ASP A 25 -19.82 -10.88 27.66
C ASP A 25 -21.12 -11.31 26.99
N ARG A 26 -21.18 -11.19 25.66
CA ARG A 26 -22.17 -11.90 24.83
C ARG A 26 -21.42 -13.01 24.09
N ARG A 27 -21.67 -14.26 24.51
CA ARG A 27 -21.29 -15.48 23.78
C ARG A 27 -21.89 -15.42 22.37
N ARG A 28 -21.04 -15.49 21.33
CA ARG A 28 -21.47 -15.70 19.94
C ARG A 28 -21.53 -17.21 19.71
N SER A 29 -22.68 -17.70 19.28
CA SER A 29 -22.85 -19.04 18.74
C SER A 29 -22.26 -19.06 17.32
N ASP A 30 -21.29 -19.94 17.10
CA ASP A 30 -20.75 -20.24 15.78
C ASP A 30 -21.69 -21.23 15.10
N ASP A 31 -22.50 -20.75 14.15
CA ASP A 31 -23.11 -21.60 13.12
C ASP A 31 -22.30 -21.38 11.83
N GLU A 32 -21.42 -22.34 11.52
CA GLU A 32 -20.69 -22.40 10.26
C GLU A 32 -21.66 -22.69 9.10
N LYS A 33 -21.84 -21.71 8.20
CA LYS A 33 -22.46 -21.95 6.89
C LYS A 33 -21.37 -22.16 5.83
N PRO A 34 -21.53 -23.15 4.93
CA PRO A 34 -20.55 -23.47 3.92
C PRO A 34 -20.40 -22.34 2.87
N PRO A 35 -19.24 -22.26 2.18
CA PRO A 35 -18.91 -21.11 1.35
C PRO A 35 -19.74 -21.11 0.06
N LYS A 36 -20.61 -20.10 -0.09
CA LYS A 36 -21.30 -19.80 -1.35
C LYS A 36 -20.28 -19.29 -2.38
N GLN A 37 -20.20 -19.96 -3.53
CA GLN A 37 -19.70 -19.35 -4.77
C GLN A 37 -20.54 -18.09 -5.05
N ARG A 38 -19.89 -16.92 -5.15
CA ARG A 38 -20.57 -15.61 -5.28
C ARG A 38 -20.58 -15.16 -6.73
N GLY A 39 -21.77 -14.99 -7.30
CA GLY A 39 -21.99 -13.92 -8.28
C GLY A 39 -21.94 -12.57 -7.54
N GLN A 40 -21.26 -11.58 -8.12
CA GLN A 40 -21.34 -10.19 -7.63
C GLN A 40 -22.79 -9.73 -7.66
N ASP A 41 -23.19 -9.01 -6.60
CA ASP A 41 -24.49 -8.35 -6.57
C ASP A 41 -24.46 -7.15 -7.51
N MET A 42 -24.86 -7.38 -8.77
CA MET A 42 -24.97 -6.36 -9.81
C MET A 42 -25.92 -5.23 -9.40
N ASP A 43 -26.68 -5.37 -8.31
CA ASP A 43 -27.60 -4.37 -7.76
C ASP A 43 -26.97 -3.49 -6.65
N SER A 44 -25.67 -3.64 -6.37
CA SER A 44 -25.00 -2.84 -5.33
C SER A 44 -25.07 -1.33 -5.61
N GLU A 45 -25.12 -0.52 -4.54
CA GLU A 45 -25.14 0.95 -4.65
C GLU A 45 -23.93 1.49 -5.42
N SER A 46 -22.75 0.88 -5.24
CA SER A 46 -21.54 1.27 -5.95
C SER A 46 -21.67 1.12 -7.47
N ILE A 47 -22.31 0.03 -7.93
CA ILE A 47 -22.55 -0.23 -9.36
C ILE A 47 -23.57 0.76 -9.91
N LYS A 48 -24.69 0.96 -9.20
CA LYS A 48 -25.71 1.96 -9.58
C LYS A 48 -25.11 3.34 -9.73
N ARG A 49 -24.24 3.75 -8.81
CA ARG A 49 -23.53 5.03 -8.86
C ARG A 49 -22.56 5.12 -10.04
N ALA A 50 -21.80 4.07 -10.31
CA ALA A 50 -20.92 4.03 -11.48
C ALA A 50 -21.72 4.26 -12.77
N LEU A 51 -22.89 3.64 -12.91
CA LEU A 51 -23.74 3.83 -14.09
C LEU A 51 -24.45 5.17 -14.12
N GLY A 52 -24.89 5.65 -12.96
CA GLY A 52 -25.58 6.93 -12.81
C GLY A 52 -24.68 8.14 -13.05
N ARG A 53 -23.36 7.99 -12.97
CA ARG A 53 -22.39 9.10 -13.08
C ARG A 53 -22.51 9.92 -14.35
N PHE A 54 -22.94 9.31 -15.45
CA PHE A 54 -23.13 9.99 -16.74
C PHE A 54 -24.30 10.96 -16.76
N ASN A 55 -25.28 10.79 -15.86
CA ASN A 55 -26.50 11.58 -15.78
C ASN A 55 -26.60 12.34 -14.43
N ALA A 56 -25.52 12.39 -13.66
CA ALA A 56 -25.52 13.02 -12.35
C ALA A 56 -25.49 14.56 -12.48
N GLU A 57 -26.33 15.23 -11.70
CA GLU A 57 -26.36 16.69 -11.59
C GLU A 57 -26.15 17.12 -10.13
N PRO A 58 -25.05 17.84 -9.80
CA PRO A 58 -23.94 18.19 -10.69
C PRO A 58 -23.09 16.97 -11.11
N PRO A 59 -22.29 17.07 -12.20
CA PRO A 59 -21.35 16.02 -12.58
C PRO A 59 -20.35 15.71 -11.46
N PRO A 60 -19.87 14.45 -11.35
CA PRO A 60 -18.83 14.10 -10.39
C PRO A 60 -17.56 14.93 -10.59
N MET A 61 -16.79 15.11 -9.54
CA MET A 61 -15.58 15.92 -9.55
C MET A 61 -14.56 15.45 -10.59
N GLY A 62 -14.15 16.35 -11.48
CA GLY A 62 -13.24 16.05 -12.59
C GLY A 62 -13.90 15.32 -13.77
N PHE A 63 -15.19 15.01 -13.70
CA PHE A 63 -15.94 14.52 -14.86
C PHE A 63 -16.29 15.70 -15.79
N PRO A 64 -16.10 15.59 -17.12
CA PRO A 64 -16.45 16.67 -18.04
C PRO A 64 -17.94 17.01 -17.98
N ARG A 65 -18.28 18.30 -18.07
CA ARG A 65 -19.68 18.76 -18.12
C ARG A 65 -20.39 18.33 -19.41
N GLU A 66 -19.62 18.27 -20.50
CA GLU A 66 -20.08 17.85 -21.81
C GLU A 66 -19.08 16.82 -22.34
N ILE A 67 -19.61 15.68 -22.80
CA ILE A 67 -18.81 14.58 -23.34
C ILE A 67 -19.24 14.38 -24.79
N ASP A 68 -18.46 14.93 -25.71
CA ASP A 68 -18.64 14.78 -27.14
C ASP A 68 -17.41 14.06 -27.75
N PRO A 69 -17.58 12.93 -28.44
CA PRO A 69 -18.81 12.16 -28.63
C PRO A 69 -19.33 11.52 -27.33
N PRO A 70 -20.62 11.13 -27.23
CA PRO A 70 -21.19 10.49 -26.04
C PRO A 70 -20.38 9.29 -25.52
N PRO A 71 -20.44 8.96 -24.22
CA PRO A 71 -19.75 7.80 -23.65
C PRO A 71 -20.09 6.51 -24.40
N ARG A 72 -19.06 5.75 -24.79
CA ARG A 72 -19.22 4.46 -25.45
C ARG A 72 -19.10 3.34 -24.43
N LYS A 73 -19.87 2.26 -24.62
CA LYS A 73 -19.67 1.04 -23.85
C LYS A 73 -18.50 0.25 -24.41
N ILE A 74 -17.54 -0.09 -23.55
CA ILE A 74 -16.34 -0.85 -23.91
C ILE A 74 -16.20 -2.02 -22.93
N ASP A 75 -16.34 -3.24 -23.42
CA ASP A 75 -16.20 -4.47 -22.63
C ASP A 75 -14.74 -4.97 -22.70
N VAL A 76 -14.08 -5.05 -21.54
CA VAL A 76 -12.70 -5.49 -21.38
C VAL A 76 -12.67 -6.85 -20.69
N LYS A 77 -12.09 -7.85 -21.36
CA LYS A 77 -11.81 -9.16 -20.74
C LYS A 77 -10.45 -9.09 -20.05
N TRP A 78 -10.45 -9.23 -18.73
CA TRP A 78 -9.25 -9.15 -17.92
C TRP A 78 -8.95 -10.49 -17.28
N LYS A 79 -7.87 -11.14 -17.73
CA LYS A 79 -7.42 -12.42 -17.16
C LYS A 79 -6.92 -12.20 -15.74
N LEU A 80 -7.38 -13.02 -14.80
CA LEU A 80 -6.97 -12.99 -13.40
C LEU A 80 -6.16 -14.23 -13.04
N ASN A 81 -5.03 -14.03 -12.38
CA ASN A 81 -4.12 -15.04 -11.86
C ASN A 81 -3.88 -14.79 -10.36
N ALA A 82 -4.95 -14.82 -9.57
CA ALA A 82 -4.88 -14.56 -8.14
C ALA A 82 -4.18 -15.70 -7.38
N VAL A 83 -3.32 -15.35 -6.43
CA VAL A 83 -2.68 -16.30 -5.52
C VAL A 83 -3.70 -16.72 -4.45
N SER A 84 -3.77 -18.01 -4.11
CA SER A 84 -4.69 -18.46 -3.07
C SER A 84 -4.28 -17.98 -1.67
N ARG A 85 -5.25 -17.85 -0.75
CA ARG A 85 -4.97 -17.49 0.64
C ARG A 85 -4.00 -18.47 1.30
N ASP A 86 -4.14 -19.76 1.02
CA ASP A 86 -3.27 -20.80 1.59
C ASP A 86 -1.83 -20.65 1.10
N VAL A 87 -1.63 -20.35 -0.18
CA VAL A 87 -0.31 -20.10 -0.75
C VAL A 87 0.30 -18.83 -0.16
N GLN A 88 -0.49 -17.75 -0.02
CA GLN A 88 -0.02 -16.54 0.66
C GLN A 88 0.44 -16.82 2.10
N ASN A 89 -0.33 -17.61 2.86
CA ASN A 89 -0.01 -17.92 4.25
C ASN A 89 1.31 -18.70 4.35
N LYS A 90 1.48 -19.77 3.55
CA LYS A 90 2.72 -20.55 3.48
C LYS A 90 3.91 -19.68 3.06
N THR A 91 3.74 -18.87 2.02
CA THR A 91 4.75 -17.91 1.56
C THR A 91 5.13 -16.95 2.68
N GLY A 92 4.15 -16.47 3.45
CA GLY A 92 4.37 -15.57 4.57
C GLY A 92 5.28 -16.14 5.64
N GLU A 93 5.15 -17.44 5.95
CA GLU A 93 6.02 -18.16 6.89
C GLU A 93 7.47 -18.27 6.36
N ILE A 94 7.62 -18.47 5.05
CA ILE A 94 8.93 -18.52 4.38
C ILE A 94 9.62 -17.16 4.42
N VAL A 95 8.93 -16.09 3.98
CA VAL A 95 9.58 -14.79 3.75
C VAL A 95 9.70 -13.91 4.99
N SER A 96 8.99 -14.22 6.08
CA SER A 96 8.96 -13.40 7.30
C SER A 96 9.63 -14.11 8.47
N ARG A 97 10.91 -13.78 8.71
CA ARG A 97 11.66 -14.25 9.87
C ARG A 97 11.79 -13.18 10.95
N ARG A 98 12.02 -13.61 12.19
CA ARG A 98 12.22 -12.72 13.34
C ARG A 98 13.52 -11.92 13.16
N GLY A 99 13.44 -10.61 13.33
CA GLY A 99 14.57 -9.69 13.21
C GLY A 99 14.92 -9.26 11.78
N GLU A 100 14.28 -9.83 10.76
CA GLU A 100 14.55 -9.54 9.35
C GLU A 100 13.66 -8.41 8.80
N PHE A 101 13.95 -7.17 9.20
CA PHE A 101 13.27 -5.98 8.66
C PHE A 101 14.04 -5.30 7.52
N GLY A 102 15.31 -5.67 7.32
CA GLY A 102 16.19 -5.03 6.35
C GLY A 102 16.23 -5.69 4.98
N PHE A 103 17.21 -5.26 4.19
CA PHE A 103 17.57 -5.91 2.94
C PHE A 103 17.96 -7.37 3.20
N LEU A 104 17.58 -8.23 2.27
CA LEU A 104 17.98 -9.63 2.31
C LEU A 104 19.31 -9.76 1.57
N PRO A 105 20.32 -10.45 2.15
CA PRO A 105 21.50 -10.86 1.38
C PRO A 105 21.07 -11.82 0.27
N GLN A 106 21.85 -11.88 -0.82
CA GLN A 106 21.53 -12.73 -1.97
C GLN A 106 21.31 -14.19 -1.57
N GLU A 107 22.15 -14.72 -0.68
CA GLU A 107 21.98 -16.07 -0.12
C GLU A 107 20.59 -16.30 0.48
N ARG A 108 20.03 -15.31 1.20
CA ARG A 108 18.69 -15.43 1.78
C ARG A 108 17.59 -15.31 0.71
N VAL A 109 17.83 -14.58 -0.37
CA VAL A 109 16.92 -14.53 -1.52
C VAL A 109 16.89 -15.88 -2.24
N ASP A 110 18.05 -16.51 -2.42
CA ASP A 110 18.18 -17.83 -3.06
C ASP A 110 17.55 -18.93 -2.20
N GLU A 111 17.72 -18.87 -0.88
CA GLU A 111 17.00 -19.74 0.06
C GLU A 111 15.49 -19.59 -0.08
N ILE A 112 14.97 -18.35 -0.13
CA ILE A 112 13.54 -18.11 -0.33
C ILE A 112 13.09 -18.70 -1.67
N ALA A 113 13.84 -18.46 -2.75
CA ALA A 113 13.50 -18.99 -4.07
C ALA A 113 13.39 -20.53 -4.05
N SER A 114 14.33 -21.19 -3.37
CA SER A 114 14.34 -22.65 -3.20
C SER A 114 13.16 -23.14 -2.35
N GLU A 115 12.84 -22.46 -1.24
CA GLU A 115 11.71 -22.79 -0.37
C GLU A 115 10.34 -22.57 -1.06
N LEU A 116 10.28 -21.72 -2.09
CA LEU A 116 9.08 -21.44 -2.87
C LEU A 116 8.83 -22.44 -4.01
N GLU A 117 9.79 -23.33 -4.31
CA GLU A 117 9.63 -24.33 -5.38
C GLU A 117 8.35 -25.16 -5.18
N GLY A 118 7.52 -25.21 -6.23
CA GLY A 118 6.23 -25.92 -6.21
C GLY A 118 5.05 -25.12 -5.66
N LEU A 119 5.25 -23.89 -5.15
CA LEU A 119 4.15 -22.97 -4.82
C LEU A 119 3.79 -22.11 -6.05
N PRO A 120 2.50 -21.88 -6.33
CA PRO A 120 2.06 -21.03 -7.44
C PRO A 120 2.16 -19.54 -7.06
N ILE A 121 3.38 -19.08 -6.83
CA ILE A 121 3.74 -17.69 -6.51
C ILE A 121 5.17 -17.41 -6.99
N SER A 122 5.42 -16.25 -7.57
CA SER A 122 6.76 -15.86 -7.99
C SER A 122 7.62 -15.33 -6.83
N LEU A 123 8.94 -15.34 -7.00
CA LEU A 123 9.87 -14.74 -6.04
C LEU A 123 9.55 -13.25 -5.81
N GLU A 124 9.24 -12.50 -6.88
CA GLU A 124 8.88 -11.07 -6.77
C GLU A 124 7.60 -10.86 -5.96
N GLN A 125 6.58 -11.70 -6.18
CA GLN A 125 5.35 -11.68 -5.40
C GLN A 125 5.62 -11.94 -3.92
N ALA A 126 6.47 -12.93 -3.63
CA ALA A 126 6.86 -13.30 -2.27
C ALA A 126 7.66 -12.18 -1.57
N LEU A 127 8.60 -11.54 -2.27
CA LEU A 127 9.36 -10.39 -1.75
C LEU A 127 8.47 -9.16 -1.53
N SER A 128 7.48 -8.95 -2.41
CA SER A 128 6.47 -7.89 -2.22
C SER A 128 5.56 -8.18 -1.02
N LEU A 129 5.13 -9.43 -0.83
CA LEU A 129 4.40 -9.88 0.35
C LEU A 129 5.21 -9.69 1.64
N ARG A 130 6.51 -9.99 1.61
CA ARG A 130 7.42 -9.75 2.75
C ARG A 130 7.40 -8.29 3.18
N ASN A 131 7.46 -7.36 2.24
CA ASN A 131 7.42 -5.93 2.54
C ASN A 131 6.10 -5.54 3.23
N ALA A 132 4.97 -6.06 2.75
CA ALA A 132 3.66 -5.84 3.36
C ALA A 132 3.56 -6.44 4.78
N LEU A 133 4.07 -7.66 4.98
CA LEU A 133 4.13 -8.33 6.28
C LEU A 133 4.99 -7.55 7.28
N ASN A 134 6.19 -7.13 6.86
CA ASN A 134 7.10 -6.37 7.70
C ASN A 134 6.55 -4.98 8.07
N GLN A 135 5.83 -4.34 7.14
CA GLN A 135 5.12 -3.09 7.43
C GLN A 135 4.01 -3.30 8.47
N GLU A 136 3.15 -4.29 8.28
CA GLU A 136 2.06 -4.60 9.23
C GLU A 136 2.62 -4.96 10.62
N LYS A 137 3.63 -5.83 10.65
CA LYS A 137 4.34 -6.23 11.86
C LYS A 137 4.92 -5.04 12.60
N SER A 138 5.61 -4.13 11.90
CA SER A 138 6.16 -2.89 12.45
C SER A 138 5.08 -2.01 13.09
N VAL A 139 3.95 -1.80 12.39
CA VAL A 139 2.85 -0.98 12.89
C VAL A 139 2.23 -1.57 14.17
N TYR A 140 1.93 -2.88 14.17
CA TYR A 140 1.29 -3.52 15.32
C TYR A 140 2.22 -3.73 16.51
N SER A 141 3.53 -3.92 16.29
CA SER A 141 4.50 -4.10 17.36
C SER A 141 5.07 -2.79 17.93
N HIS A 142 4.87 -1.66 17.24
CA HIS A 142 5.47 -0.36 17.62
C HIS A 142 5.24 0.04 19.08
N HIS A 143 4.02 -0.11 19.59
CA HIS A 143 3.71 0.24 20.98
C HIS A 143 4.45 -0.66 21.99
N LYS A 144 4.68 -1.94 21.65
CA LYS A 144 5.44 -2.88 22.48
C LYS A 144 6.91 -2.50 22.51
N LEU A 145 7.47 -2.11 21.36
CA LEU A 145 8.83 -1.58 21.27
C LEU A 145 9.00 -0.34 22.14
N MET A 146 8.08 0.63 22.02
CA MET A 146 8.15 1.88 22.78
C MET A 146 8.03 1.69 24.30
N ARG A 147 7.30 0.68 24.78
CA ARG A 147 7.28 0.31 26.21
C ARG A 147 8.65 -0.16 26.72
N ARG A 148 9.52 -0.65 25.85
CA ARG A 148 10.88 -1.10 26.17
C ARG A 148 11.97 -0.07 25.81
N SER A 149 11.58 1.18 25.51
CA SER A 149 12.50 2.27 25.17
C SER A 149 13.61 2.49 26.21
N ASN A 150 13.28 2.45 27.51
CA ASN A 150 14.28 2.57 28.58
C ASN A 150 15.28 1.40 28.58
N GLU A 151 14.83 0.18 28.27
CA GLU A 151 15.71 -0.99 28.17
C GLU A 151 16.63 -0.87 26.96
N LEU A 152 16.08 -0.50 25.81
CA LEU A 152 16.83 -0.25 24.57
C LEU A 152 17.91 0.81 24.78
N SER A 153 17.55 1.93 25.41
CA SER A 153 18.49 3.00 25.77
C SER A 153 19.63 2.49 26.65
N ARG A 154 19.33 1.70 27.69
CA ARG A 154 20.34 1.13 28.59
C ARG A 154 21.30 0.20 27.85
N ARG A 155 20.78 -0.71 27.04
CA ARG A 155 21.58 -1.68 26.26
C ARG A 155 22.46 -1.01 25.22
N TYR A 156 21.91 -0.01 24.53
CA TYR A 156 22.67 0.79 23.59
C TYR A 156 23.81 1.54 24.27
N ASN A 157 23.55 2.14 25.45
CA ASN A 157 24.58 2.81 26.24
C ASN A 157 25.62 1.83 26.82
N SER A 158 25.27 0.55 27.03
CA SER A 158 26.22 -0.50 27.44
C SER A 158 27.01 -1.10 26.28
N GLY A 159 26.83 -0.60 25.05
CA GLY A 159 27.66 -0.96 23.90
C GLY A 159 26.96 -1.71 22.78
N GLU A 160 25.74 -2.25 22.96
CA GLU A 160 25.01 -2.92 21.87
C GLU A 160 24.73 -1.93 20.71
N ASP A 161 24.89 -2.38 19.47
CA ASP A 161 24.58 -1.60 18.26
C ASP A 161 23.08 -1.69 17.89
N VAL A 162 22.63 -0.76 17.04
CA VAL A 162 21.20 -0.64 16.66
C VAL A 162 20.71 -1.86 15.89
N ILE A 163 21.55 -2.50 15.08
CA ILE A 163 21.16 -3.66 14.26
C ILE A 163 20.96 -4.88 15.17
N SER A 164 21.88 -5.11 16.10
CA SER A 164 21.76 -6.15 17.13
C SER A 164 20.49 -5.98 17.97
N LEU A 165 20.19 -4.73 18.37
CA LEU A 165 18.96 -4.41 19.10
C LEU A 165 17.71 -4.61 18.24
N SER A 166 17.74 -4.20 16.97
CA SER A 166 16.65 -4.38 16.01
C SER A 166 16.30 -5.86 15.83
N LYS A 167 17.32 -6.72 15.64
CA LYS A 167 17.15 -8.18 15.55
C LYS A 167 16.58 -8.76 16.85
N ARG A 168 17.16 -8.39 18.00
CA ARG A 168 16.76 -8.90 19.32
C ARG A 168 15.31 -8.55 19.65
N PHE A 169 14.92 -7.29 19.41
CA PHE A 169 13.60 -6.76 19.75
C PHE A 169 12.57 -6.92 18.62
N ASP A 170 12.98 -7.51 17.48
CA ASP A 170 12.12 -7.78 16.34
C ASP A 170 11.37 -6.53 15.86
N ALA A 171 12.13 -5.48 15.57
CA ALA A 171 11.60 -4.20 15.09
C ALA A 171 12.51 -3.59 14.03
N PRO A 172 11.99 -2.71 13.14
CA PRO A 172 12.82 -2.05 12.14
C PRO A 172 13.98 -1.25 12.77
N PRO A 173 15.16 -1.21 12.14
CA PRO A 173 16.33 -0.50 12.68
C PRO A 173 16.07 0.98 13.04
N VAL A 174 15.42 1.75 12.17
CA VAL A 174 15.14 3.18 12.44
C VAL A 174 14.14 3.33 13.58
N ASN A 175 13.13 2.46 13.66
CA ASN A 175 12.19 2.47 14.79
C ASN A 175 12.85 2.06 16.11
N THR A 176 13.82 1.15 16.06
CA THR A 176 14.65 0.78 17.21
C THR A 176 15.48 1.97 17.67
N PHE A 177 16.11 2.69 16.75
CA PHE A 177 16.85 3.92 17.06
C PHE A 177 15.96 5.02 17.66
N ARG A 178 14.76 5.23 17.10
CA ARG A 178 13.75 6.14 17.67
C ARG A 178 13.37 5.77 19.10
N ALA A 179 13.24 4.47 19.39
CA ALA A 179 12.93 3.98 20.73
C ALA A 179 14.11 4.18 21.71
N ILE A 180 15.35 4.03 21.26
CA ILE A 180 16.56 4.37 22.04
C ILE A 180 16.54 5.85 22.44
N LEU A 181 16.33 6.75 21.48
CA LEU A 181 16.26 8.20 21.75
C LEU A 181 15.08 8.56 22.66
N THR A 182 13.94 7.90 22.49
CA THR A 182 12.78 8.06 23.37
C THR A 182 13.11 7.65 24.81
N GLY A 183 13.84 6.55 24.99
CA GLY A 183 14.30 6.08 26.31
C GLY A 183 15.36 6.98 26.95
N ARG A 184 15.95 7.91 26.19
CA ARG A 184 16.80 9.00 26.69
C ARG A 184 15.99 10.27 27.05
N GLY A 185 14.67 10.22 26.97
CA GLY A 185 13.78 11.33 27.26
C GLY A 185 13.63 12.33 26.12
N TRP A 186 14.02 11.99 24.88
CA TRP A 186 13.82 12.89 23.75
C TRP A 186 12.35 12.96 23.35
N SER A 187 11.87 14.18 23.04
CA SER A 187 10.52 14.37 22.49
C SER A 187 10.44 13.89 21.04
N LYS A 188 9.23 13.52 20.58
CA LYS A 188 8.99 13.10 19.18
C LYS A 188 9.48 14.14 18.17
N ASN A 189 9.25 15.43 18.46
CA ASN A 189 9.68 16.53 17.59
C ASN A 189 11.21 16.65 17.56
N ARG A 190 11.87 16.57 18.72
CA ARG A 190 13.33 16.58 18.79
C ARG A 190 13.93 15.44 17.98
N ILE A 191 13.38 14.22 18.12
CA ILE A 191 13.82 13.05 17.36
C ILE A 191 13.64 13.33 15.86
N LYS A 192 12.44 13.73 15.42
CA LYS A 192 12.15 14.02 14.01
C LYS A 192 13.13 15.01 13.40
N GLU A 193 13.37 16.14 14.06
CA GLU A 193 14.28 17.18 13.53
C GLU A 193 15.74 16.74 13.58
N SER A 194 16.14 15.94 14.57
CA SER A 194 17.50 15.40 14.62
C SER A 194 17.74 14.36 13.51
N LEU A 195 16.77 13.50 13.19
CA LEU A 195 16.91 12.52 12.10
C LEU A 195 16.95 13.18 10.72
N LYS A 196 16.32 14.36 10.55
CA LYS A 196 16.47 15.17 9.33
C LYS A 196 17.83 15.83 9.20
N GLN A 197 18.52 16.06 10.32
CA GLN A 197 19.84 16.68 10.37
C GLN A 197 20.79 15.87 11.26
N PRO A 198 21.19 14.66 10.82
CA PRO A 198 21.99 13.74 11.63
C PRO A 198 23.37 14.31 12.02
N SER A 199 23.87 15.27 11.25
CA SER A 199 25.13 15.98 11.52
C SER A 199 25.19 16.65 12.90
N ARG A 200 24.03 16.93 13.52
CA ARG A 200 23.93 17.52 14.87
C ARG A 200 23.94 16.50 16.00
N MET A 201 23.94 15.20 15.69
CA MET A 201 24.01 14.14 16.69
C MET A 201 25.44 13.87 17.16
N LYS A 202 25.59 13.14 18.27
CA LYS A 202 26.89 12.61 18.71
C LYS A 202 27.43 11.66 17.64
N PRO A 203 28.76 11.52 17.47
CA PRO A 203 29.35 10.69 16.42
C PRO A 203 28.78 9.26 16.36
N ARG A 204 28.71 8.56 17.49
CA ARG A 204 28.11 7.20 17.57
C ARG A 204 26.63 7.20 17.17
N ASP A 205 25.85 8.16 17.62
CA ASP A 205 24.41 8.23 17.31
C ASP A 205 24.18 8.50 15.82
N ARG A 206 25.02 9.33 15.20
CA ARG A 206 25.00 9.59 13.77
C ARG A 206 25.33 8.32 12.98
N GLU A 207 26.46 7.69 13.28
CA GLU A 207 26.91 6.45 12.62
C GLU A 207 25.86 5.34 12.73
N GLN A 208 25.29 5.16 13.93
CA GLN A 208 24.28 4.13 14.17
C GLN A 208 22.94 4.46 13.51
N PHE A 209 22.60 5.74 13.35
CA PHE A 209 21.43 6.15 12.57
C PHE A 209 21.63 5.90 11.08
N GLU A 210 22.78 6.26 10.52
CA GLU A 210 23.13 6.03 9.11
C GLU A 210 23.14 4.52 8.79
N LEU A 211 23.69 3.70 9.69
CA LEU A 211 23.60 2.24 9.59
C LEU A 211 22.15 1.74 9.68
N ALA A 212 21.34 2.30 10.57
CA ALA A 212 19.93 1.93 10.67
C ALA A 212 19.14 2.31 9.42
N GLU A 213 19.37 3.49 8.86
CA GLU A 213 18.69 4.00 7.67
C GLU A 213 19.05 3.18 6.43
N SER A 214 20.34 2.88 6.22
CA SER A 214 20.80 2.03 5.11
C SER A 214 20.28 0.59 5.19
N MET A 215 19.93 0.10 6.38
CA MET A 215 19.46 -1.26 6.58
C MET A 215 17.94 -1.38 6.72
N ASP A 216 17.18 -0.29 6.90
CA ASP A 216 15.74 -0.37 7.20
C ASP A 216 14.89 -0.26 5.93
N ARG A 217 14.43 -1.39 5.36
CA ARG A 217 13.57 -1.36 4.16
C ARG A 217 12.15 -0.86 4.42
N VAL A 218 11.73 -0.78 5.70
CA VAL A 218 10.33 -0.53 6.10
C VAL A 218 10.09 0.92 6.52
N SER A 219 11.08 1.51 7.18
CA SER A 219 11.00 2.85 7.77
C SER A 219 12.00 3.83 7.16
N SER A 220 12.83 3.42 6.19
CA SER A 220 13.75 4.32 5.48
C SER A 220 13.03 5.28 4.54
N VAL A 221 13.76 6.36 4.24
CA VAL A 221 13.28 7.54 3.53
C VAL A 221 13.52 7.45 2.02
N ASN A 222 14.49 6.66 1.55
CA ASN A 222 14.83 6.58 0.12
C ASN A 222 13.87 5.63 -0.62
N GLN A 223 12.72 6.18 -1.04
CA GLN A 223 11.68 5.50 -1.83
C GLN A 223 11.64 5.98 -3.28
N ASP A 224 12.65 6.73 -3.73
CA ASP A 224 12.64 7.44 -5.02
C ASP A 224 12.55 6.48 -6.21
N GLU A 225 13.32 5.38 -6.19
CA GLU A 225 13.28 4.37 -7.24
C GLU A 225 11.92 3.65 -7.29
N THR A 226 11.39 3.24 -6.13
CA THR A 226 10.06 2.62 -6.04
C THR A 226 8.97 3.58 -6.53
N HIS A 227 9.10 4.87 -6.24
CA HIS A 227 8.17 5.89 -6.72
C HIS A 227 8.24 6.02 -8.24
N LYS A 228 9.44 6.12 -8.82
CA LYS A 228 9.62 6.16 -10.29
C LYS A 228 9.07 4.90 -10.95
N ALA A 229 9.34 3.71 -10.41
CA ALA A 229 8.79 2.45 -10.90
C ALA A 229 7.26 2.39 -10.82
N SER A 230 6.66 3.02 -9.80
CA SER A 230 5.21 3.18 -9.69
C SER A 230 4.65 4.04 -10.81
N MET A 231 5.28 5.19 -11.10
CA MET A 231 4.87 6.07 -12.20
C MET A 231 4.97 5.36 -13.56
N VAL A 232 6.06 4.61 -13.80
CA VAL A 232 6.19 3.82 -15.03
C VAL A 232 5.11 2.74 -15.14
N PHE A 233 4.70 2.15 -14.02
CA PHE A 233 3.58 1.20 -14.01
C PHE A 233 2.22 1.86 -14.30
N GLU A 234 2.02 3.11 -13.89
CA GLU A 234 0.86 3.92 -14.30
C GLU A 234 0.89 4.19 -15.81
N ASP A 235 2.05 4.52 -16.38
CA ASP A 235 2.20 4.71 -17.83
C ASP A 235 1.85 3.45 -18.63
N VAL A 236 2.20 2.27 -18.12
CA VAL A 236 1.79 0.98 -18.72
C VAL A 236 0.26 0.85 -18.78
N LEU A 237 -0.46 1.31 -17.76
CA LEU A 237 -1.92 1.31 -17.78
C LEU A 237 -2.46 2.30 -18.81
N TYR A 238 -1.88 3.50 -18.90
CA TYR A 238 -2.27 4.48 -19.92
C TYR A 238 -2.12 3.89 -21.32
N LEU A 239 -0.96 3.28 -21.63
CA LEU A 239 -0.71 2.62 -22.92
C LEU A 239 -1.73 1.52 -23.21
N PHE A 240 -2.09 0.70 -22.21
CA PHE A 240 -3.10 -0.34 -22.39
C PHE A 240 -4.47 0.25 -22.74
N PHE A 241 -4.96 1.22 -21.95
CA PHE A 241 -6.29 1.80 -22.16
C PHE A 241 -6.36 2.65 -23.44
N ASP A 242 -5.27 3.32 -23.81
CA ASP A 242 -5.13 4.02 -25.09
C ASP A 242 -5.22 3.05 -26.26
N SER A 243 -4.54 1.89 -26.18
CA SER A 243 -4.51 0.89 -27.25
C SER A 243 -5.89 0.30 -27.58
N ILE A 244 -6.81 0.28 -26.61
CA ILE A 244 -8.19 -0.18 -26.78
C ILE A 244 -9.18 0.98 -26.97
N GLY A 245 -8.68 2.21 -27.10
CA GLY A 245 -9.46 3.40 -27.42
C GLY A 245 -10.42 3.85 -26.32
N VAL A 246 -10.10 3.59 -25.05
CA VAL A 246 -10.86 4.07 -23.88
C VAL A 246 -10.49 5.53 -23.60
N ARG A 247 -11.48 6.39 -23.41
CA ARG A 247 -11.24 7.76 -22.94
C ARG A 247 -11.27 7.80 -21.41
N TYR A 248 -10.24 8.41 -20.84
CA TYR A 248 -10.10 8.60 -19.41
C TYR A 248 -9.42 9.93 -19.10
N ARG A 249 -9.44 10.34 -17.84
CA ARG A 249 -8.62 11.42 -17.30
C ARG A 249 -7.56 10.88 -16.38
N THR A 250 -6.36 11.46 -16.42
CA THR A 250 -5.23 11.07 -15.58
C THR A 250 -5.24 11.77 -14.23
N GLN A 251 -4.51 11.22 -13.26
CA GLN A 251 -4.26 11.87 -11.98
C GLN A 251 -3.76 13.31 -12.13
N GLU A 252 -2.80 13.56 -13.03
CA GLU A 252 -2.21 14.88 -13.24
C GLU A 252 -3.25 15.92 -13.70
N GLN A 253 -4.11 15.53 -14.64
CA GLN A 253 -5.20 16.38 -15.13
C GLN A 253 -6.19 16.71 -14.02
N LEU A 254 -6.55 15.73 -13.20
CA LEU A 254 -7.47 15.92 -12.06
C LEU A 254 -6.84 16.82 -10.99
N MET A 255 -5.56 16.61 -10.66
CA MET A 255 -4.83 17.45 -9.70
C MET A 255 -4.75 18.90 -10.14
N ALA A 256 -4.46 19.15 -11.43
CA ALA A 256 -4.36 20.51 -11.96
C ALA A 256 -5.70 21.26 -11.86
N GLU A 257 -6.80 20.60 -12.21
CA GLU A 257 -8.14 21.17 -12.13
C GLU A 257 -8.58 21.42 -10.68
N GLN A 258 -8.41 20.43 -9.80
CA GLN A 258 -8.81 20.53 -8.40
C GLN A 258 -7.98 21.55 -7.63
N LYS A 259 -6.66 21.66 -7.90
CA LYS A 259 -5.84 22.73 -7.31
C LYS A 259 -6.34 24.11 -7.71
N LYS A 260 -6.80 24.27 -8.96
CA LYS A 260 -7.35 25.55 -9.45
C LYS A 260 -8.69 25.89 -8.81
N ALA A 261 -9.57 24.90 -8.60
CA ALA A 261 -10.91 25.11 -8.05
C ALA A 261 -10.93 25.14 -6.50
N GLU A 262 -10.20 24.23 -5.86
CA GLU A 262 -10.29 23.92 -4.42
C GLU A 262 -9.00 24.29 -3.65
N GLY A 263 -7.96 24.79 -4.33
CA GLY A 263 -6.66 25.09 -3.74
C GLY A 263 -5.82 23.86 -3.37
N ARG A 264 -6.35 22.64 -3.55
CA ARG A 264 -5.65 21.38 -3.29
C ARG A 264 -6.23 20.23 -4.12
N ALA A 265 -5.44 19.16 -4.27
CA ALA A 265 -5.99 17.89 -4.74
C ALA A 265 -6.90 17.29 -3.66
N VAL A 266 -8.04 16.75 -4.08
CA VAL A 266 -9.08 16.17 -3.21
C VAL A 266 -9.22 14.68 -3.46
N ILE A 267 -9.44 14.30 -4.72
CA ILE A 267 -9.73 12.92 -5.13
C ILE A 267 -9.22 12.67 -6.55
N THR A 268 -8.20 11.83 -6.67
CA THR A 268 -7.46 11.68 -7.93
C THR A 268 -7.10 10.21 -8.13
N PRO A 269 -8.02 9.37 -8.64
CA PRO A 269 -7.62 8.07 -9.15
C PRO A 269 -6.63 8.23 -10.31
N ASP A 270 -5.85 7.18 -10.58
CA ASP A 270 -4.84 7.21 -11.67
C ASP A 270 -5.52 7.32 -13.04
N LEU A 271 -6.64 6.61 -13.23
CA LEU A 271 -7.53 6.74 -14.38
C LEU A 271 -8.97 6.97 -13.92
N LEU A 272 -9.59 8.05 -14.37
CA LEU A 272 -11.04 8.28 -14.27
C LEU A 272 -11.70 8.02 -15.64
N MET A 273 -12.55 7.01 -15.74
CA MET A 273 -13.11 6.54 -17.01
C MET A 273 -14.25 7.44 -17.51
N ILE A 274 -14.05 8.04 -18.69
CA ILE A 274 -15.04 8.86 -19.40
C ILE A 274 -15.99 7.99 -20.23
N ASP A 275 -15.53 6.83 -20.69
CA ASP A 275 -16.37 5.82 -21.34
C ASP A 275 -17.00 4.83 -20.32
N ASP A 276 -18.05 4.11 -20.74
CA ASP A 276 -18.67 3.04 -19.96
C ASP A 276 -17.84 1.74 -20.07
N VAL A 277 -16.74 1.70 -19.32
CA VAL A 277 -15.82 0.56 -19.29
C VAL A 277 -16.38 -0.54 -18.38
N ARG A 278 -16.49 -1.76 -18.94
CA ARG A 278 -16.88 -2.97 -18.21
C ARG A 278 -15.72 -3.94 -18.14
N ILE A 279 -15.13 -4.12 -16.97
CA ILE A 279 -14.07 -5.12 -16.78
C ILE A 279 -14.74 -6.42 -16.31
N ASN A 280 -14.63 -7.47 -17.11
CA ASN A 280 -15.29 -8.76 -16.85
C ASN A 280 -16.81 -8.62 -16.61
N GLY A 281 -17.45 -7.66 -17.29
CA GLY A 281 -18.88 -7.35 -17.16
C GLY A 281 -19.25 -6.38 -16.04
N VAL A 282 -18.31 -6.04 -15.15
CA VAL A 282 -18.54 -5.11 -14.03
C VAL A 282 -18.20 -3.68 -14.45
N PRO A 283 -19.09 -2.69 -14.24
CA PRO A 283 -18.75 -1.29 -14.52
C PRO A 283 -17.60 -0.78 -13.66
N CYS A 284 -16.66 -0.13 -14.34
CA CYS A 284 -15.43 0.38 -13.76
C CYS A 284 -15.33 1.88 -14.06
N ALA A 285 -15.69 2.72 -13.09
CA ALA A 285 -15.65 4.18 -13.23
C ALA A 285 -14.24 4.77 -13.06
N TRP A 286 -13.36 4.07 -12.35
CA TRP A 286 -12.00 4.51 -12.06
C TRP A 286 -11.06 3.32 -11.89
N ILE A 287 -9.76 3.55 -12.11
CA ILE A 287 -8.68 2.59 -11.85
C ILE A 287 -7.59 3.27 -11.02
N ASP A 288 -7.06 2.53 -10.05
CA ASP A 288 -5.92 2.94 -9.24
C ASP A 288 -4.86 1.82 -9.26
N ALA A 289 -3.61 2.18 -9.52
CA ALA A 289 -2.48 1.29 -9.70
C ALA A 289 -1.75 1.09 -8.38
N LYS A 290 -1.38 -0.15 -8.09
CA LYS A 290 -0.56 -0.49 -6.92
C LYS A 290 0.69 -1.23 -7.38
N HIS A 291 1.85 -0.60 -7.21
CA HIS A 291 3.15 -1.19 -7.47
C HIS A 291 3.60 -2.15 -6.35
N PHE A 292 2.72 -3.04 -5.91
CA PHE A 292 3.00 -4.07 -4.89
C PHE A 292 2.00 -5.23 -4.98
N PHE A 293 2.25 -6.32 -4.25
CA PHE A 293 1.37 -7.47 -4.15
C PHE A 293 0.15 -7.18 -3.25
N GLY A 294 -1.06 -7.39 -3.78
CA GLY A 294 -2.32 -7.23 -3.06
C GLY A 294 -2.53 -8.31 -1.99
N ALA A 295 -1.85 -8.17 -0.85
CA ALA A 295 -1.93 -9.14 0.24
C ALA A 295 -3.23 -9.04 1.04
N ASP A 296 -3.78 -10.18 1.46
CA ASP A 296 -4.90 -10.28 2.41
C ASP A 296 -4.41 -10.04 3.85
N LEU A 297 -4.01 -8.80 4.13
CA LEU A 297 -3.51 -8.32 5.40
C LEU A 297 -4.36 -7.16 5.91
N LYS A 298 -4.53 -7.03 7.22
CA LYS A 298 -5.49 -6.09 7.83
C LYS A 298 -5.08 -4.64 7.63
N PHE A 299 -3.80 -4.33 7.81
CA PHE A 299 -3.25 -2.98 7.74
C PHE A 299 -3.32 -2.40 6.31
N PRO A 300 -2.73 -3.02 5.27
CA PRO A 300 -2.81 -2.49 3.91
C PRO A 300 -4.25 -2.47 3.39
N ARG A 301 -5.04 -3.53 3.66
CA ARG A 301 -6.46 -3.57 3.26
C ARG A 301 -7.26 -2.40 3.82
N LYS A 302 -7.10 -2.06 5.11
CA LYS A 302 -7.78 -0.90 5.71
C LYS A 302 -7.36 0.44 5.09
N LYS A 303 -6.08 0.58 4.73
CA LYS A 303 -5.57 1.79 4.09
C LYS A 303 -6.16 1.94 2.68
N THR A 304 -6.14 0.86 1.90
CA THR A 304 -6.73 0.80 0.56
C THR A 304 -8.24 1.02 0.59
N GLN A 305 -8.96 0.35 1.49
CA GLN A 305 -10.42 0.53 1.61
C GLN A 305 -10.78 1.99 1.85
N LYS A 306 -10.08 2.71 2.75
CA LYS A 306 -10.34 4.15 2.95
C LYS A 306 -10.16 4.99 1.69
N GLN A 307 -9.23 4.61 0.81
CA GLN A 307 -9.03 5.28 -0.47
C GLN A 307 -10.19 4.96 -1.41
N VAL A 308 -10.53 3.69 -1.55
CA VAL A 308 -11.66 3.21 -2.35
C VAL A 308 -12.98 3.81 -1.90
N ASP A 309 -13.25 3.91 -0.59
CA ASP A 309 -14.48 4.50 -0.07
C ASP A 309 -14.70 5.92 -0.58
N ARG A 310 -13.63 6.70 -0.75
CA ARG A 310 -13.70 8.06 -1.33
C ARG A 310 -14.03 8.00 -2.82
N TYR A 311 -13.37 7.13 -3.58
CA TYR A 311 -13.64 6.94 -5.00
C TYR A 311 -15.06 6.42 -5.25
N VAL A 312 -15.52 5.47 -4.44
CA VAL A 312 -16.87 4.91 -4.50
C VAL A 312 -17.91 5.96 -4.17
N ALA A 313 -17.67 6.80 -3.15
CA ALA A 313 -18.60 7.88 -2.82
C ALA A 313 -18.77 8.87 -3.98
N GLU A 314 -17.69 9.19 -4.70
CA GLU A 314 -17.72 10.17 -5.79
C GLU A 314 -18.15 9.58 -7.14
N TYR A 315 -17.53 8.48 -7.56
CA TYR A 315 -17.60 7.93 -8.91
C TYR A 315 -18.37 6.60 -9.00
N GLY A 316 -18.54 5.89 -7.88
CA GLY A 316 -19.07 4.53 -7.84
C GLY A 316 -18.00 3.45 -7.98
N HIS A 317 -18.41 2.26 -8.39
CA HIS A 317 -17.57 1.07 -8.51
C HIS A 317 -16.37 1.28 -9.45
N GLY A 318 -15.20 0.73 -9.10
CA GLY A 318 -13.99 0.82 -9.92
C GLY A 318 -13.12 -0.42 -9.83
N ALA A 319 -11.81 -0.27 -10.03
CA ALA A 319 -10.86 -1.37 -9.91
C ALA A 319 -9.50 -0.93 -9.39
N ILE A 320 -8.77 -1.87 -8.79
CA ILE A 320 -7.38 -1.71 -8.40
C ILE A 320 -6.54 -2.71 -9.19
N VAL A 321 -5.50 -2.22 -9.86
CA VAL A 321 -4.56 -3.09 -10.58
C VAL A 321 -3.29 -3.24 -9.75
N TYR A 322 -3.00 -4.46 -9.29
CA TYR A 322 -1.78 -4.78 -8.56
C TYR A 322 -0.71 -5.29 -9.51
N ARG A 323 0.45 -4.62 -9.55
CA ARG A 323 1.58 -5.02 -10.41
C ARG A 323 1.97 -6.47 -10.19
N HIS A 324 2.22 -6.84 -8.94
CA HIS A 324 2.61 -8.21 -8.59
C HIS A 324 1.39 -9.12 -8.41
N GLY A 325 0.20 -8.71 -8.84
CA GLY A 325 -1.04 -9.45 -8.59
C GLY A 325 -1.47 -9.44 -7.12
N PHE A 326 -2.44 -10.28 -6.78
CA PHE A 326 -3.14 -10.20 -5.51
C PHE A 326 -3.54 -11.57 -4.97
N CYS A 327 -3.86 -11.62 -3.68
CA CYS A 327 -4.42 -12.77 -3.01
C CYS A 327 -5.93 -12.84 -3.23
N SER A 328 -6.47 -14.00 -3.61
CA SER A 328 -7.91 -14.20 -3.82
C SER A 328 -8.75 -13.98 -2.55
N GLY A 329 -8.11 -14.07 -1.38
CA GLY A 329 -8.69 -13.74 -0.07
C GLY A 329 -8.82 -12.23 0.19
N LEU A 330 -8.08 -11.39 -0.54
CA LEU A 330 -8.21 -9.94 -0.45
C LEU A 330 -9.61 -9.54 -0.97
N LYS A 331 -10.26 -8.68 -0.19
CA LYS A 331 -11.55 -8.07 -0.52
C LYS A 331 -11.48 -6.59 -0.24
N ILE A 332 -11.78 -5.80 -1.26
CA ILE A 332 -11.96 -4.35 -1.18
C ILE A 332 -13.35 -4.06 -1.72
N ASP A 333 -14.23 -3.56 -0.86
CA ASP A 333 -15.61 -3.31 -1.22
C ASP A 333 -15.69 -2.13 -2.19
N GLY A 334 -16.43 -2.30 -3.29
CA GLY A 334 -16.61 -1.26 -4.32
C GLY A 334 -15.48 -1.18 -5.36
N ALA A 335 -14.56 -2.14 -5.37
CA ALA A 335 -13.54 -2.24 -6.40
C ALA A 335 -13.24 -3.68 -6.78
N GLU A 336 -13.01 -3.94 -8.08
CA GLU A 336 -12.42 -5.18 -8.55
C GLU A 336 -10.93 -5.24 -8.20
N GLN A 337 -10.42 -6.43 -7.90
CA GLN A 337 -8.97 -6.66 -7.75
C GLN A 337 -8.47 -7.29 -9.06
N LEU A 338 -7.56 -6.59 -9.71
CA LEU A 338 -6.95 -6.98 -10.98
C LEU A 338 -5.45 -7.18 -10.78
N ASP A 339 -4.84 -7.98 -11.64
CA ASP A 339 -3.39 -8.13 -11.73
C ASP A 339 -2.86 -7.66 -13.09
N ALA A 340 -1.55 -7.48 -13.19
CA ALA A 340 -0.90 -6.97 -14.39
C ALA A 340 -0.77 -7.98 -15.54
N SER A 341 -1.34 -9.18 -15.45
CA SER A 341 -1.15 -10.23 -16.46
C SER A 341 -1.53 -9.86 -17.90
N PRO A 342 -2.54 -9.00 -18.19
CA PRO A 342 -2.83 -8.59 -19.56
C PRO A 342 -2.01 -7.38 -20.03
N LEU A 343 -1.12 -6.84 -19.19
CA LEU A 343 -0.36 -5.62 -19.48
C LEU A 343 1.02 -5.96 -20.08
N ASP A 344 1.48 -5.11 -20.99
CA ASP A 344 2.86 -5.15 -21.48
C ASP A 344 3.79 -4.43 -20.49
N LEU A 345 4.61 -5.21 -19.78
CA LEU A 345 5.53 -4.69 -18.77
C LEU A 345 6.91 -4.31 -19.33
N THR A 346 7.12 -4.38 -20.65
CA THR A 346 8.43 -4.10 -21.28
C THR A 346 9.00 -2.73 -20.90
N LEU A 347 8.14 -1.71 -20.76
CA LEU A 347 8.57 -0.36 -20.34
C LEU A 347 9.17 -0.38 -18.93
N LEU A 348 8.57 -1.16 -18.04
CA LEU A 348 9.00 -1.28 -16.65
C LEU A 348 10.26 -2.14 -16.52
N ASP A 349 10.40 -3.17 -17.36
CA ASP A 349 11.61 -4.00 -17.42
C ASP A 349 12.81 -3.16 -17.85
N LYS A 350 12.67 -2.34 -18.91
CA LYS A 350 13.71 -1.39 -19.35
C LYS A 350 14.10 -0.40 -18.26
N PHE A 351 13.12 0.16 -17.55
CA PHE A 351 13.38 1.06 -16.42
C PHE A 351 14.27 0.39 -15.34
N HIS A 352 14.02 -0.89 -15.06
CA HIS A 352 14.82 -1.66 -14.09
C HIS A 352 16.22 -2.03 -14.61
N GLU A 353 16.40 -2.24 -15.92
CA GLU A 353 17.71 -2.46 -16.53
C GLU A 353 18.59 -1.21 -16.48
N GLU A 354 18.01 -0.05 -16.80
CA GLU A 354 18.68 1.25 -16.75
C GLU A 354 19.02 1.67 -15.32
N SER A 355 18.16 1.35 -14.34
CA SER A 355 18.40 1.69 -12.93
C SER A 355 19.48 0.83 -12.26
N LYS A 356 19.83 -0.32 -12.85
CA LYS A 356 20.89 -1.22 -12.38
C LYS A 356 22.25 -0.93 -13.04
N SER A 357 22.26 -0.16 -14.12
CA SER A 357 23.46 0.30 -14.84
C SER A 357 23.99 1.60 -14.22
#